data_AF-A0A094EVE7-F1
#
_entry.id   AF-A0A094EVE7-F1
#
_cell.length_a   1.000
_cell.length_b   1.000
_cell.length_c   1.000
_cell.angle_alpha   90.00
_cell.angle_beta   90.00
_cell.angle_gamma   90.00
#
_symmetry.space_group_name_H-M   'P 1'
#
loop_
_entity.id
_entity.type
_entity.pdbx_description
1 polymer ?
#
loop_
_entity_poly.entity_id
_entity_poly.type
_entity_poly.pdbx_seq_one_letter_code
_entity_poly.pdbx_strand_id
1 'polypeptide(L)'
;MVTPGGETAFVARMIAESVPLGQRVRWFTAQLGKLGSVATVVKELKEKGVKNWAVGELVQGRTKRWVVGWSWVGWRPAVRVARGAVGVAGGDLPFPSEAVAVKVAVDEEEVGRRVDEAVKGLGGKWKWDEDDGVGVGFVARNTWSRAARRKGRGAEEEKNEMAFGFRIYVREVSGDGDKSAGTEVVVRWLKGDDSVLFESFCGMIKRKVEAQ
;
A
#
# COMPACT_ATOMS: atom_id res chain seq x y z
N MET A 1 -30.22 -10.82 13.55
CA MET A 1 -29.33 -10.99 14.72
C MET A 1 -29.40 -9.71 15.54
N VAL A 2 -29.74 -9.80 16.82
CA VAL A 2 -29.83 -8.65 17.74
C VAL A 2 -28.64 -8.74 18.70
N THR A 3 -27.88 -7.66 18.81
CA THR A 3 -26.76 -7.50 19.75
C THR A 3 -26.92 -6.15 20.44
N PRO A 4 -26.59 -6.03 21.73
CA PRO A 4 -26.54 -4.74 22.40
C PRO A 4 -25.67 -3.73 21.61
N GLY A 5 -26.23 -2.55 21.34
CA GLY A 5 -25.59 -1.48 20.56
C GLY A 5 -25.54 -1.70 19.04
N GLY A 6 -26.16 -2.78 18.52
CA GLY A 6 -26.20 -3.05 17.08
C GLY A 6 -24.86 -3.53 16.50
N GLU A 7 -24.77 -3.56 15.18
CA GLU A 7 -23.61 -4.11 14.47
C GLU A 7 -22.31 -3.34 14.74
N THR A 8 -22.38 -2.01 14.86
CA THR A 8 -21.19 -1.17 15.09
C THR A 8 -20.59 -1.42 16.47
N ALA A 9 -21.41 -1.53 17.51
CA ALA A 9 -20.93 -1.86 18.86
C ALA A 9 -20.35 -3.28 18.93
N PHE A 10 -20.92 -4.23 18.17
CA PHE A 10 -20.35 -5.57 18.07
C PHE A 10 -18.96 -5.55 17.45
N VAL A 11 -18.79 -4.85 16.31
CA VAL A 11 -17.47 -4.74 15.66
C VAL A 11 -16.48 -3.93 16.49
N ALA A 12 -16.92 -2.90 17.22
CA ALA A 12 -16.04 -2.17 18.15
C ALA A 12 -15.47 -3.07 19.25
N ARG A 13 -16.25 -4.02 19.78
CA ARG A 13 -15.75 -5.05 20.71
C ARG A 13 -14.71 -5.95 20.04
N MET A 14 -14.96 -6.43 18.82
CA MET A 14 -13.97 -7.21 18.06
C MET A 14 -12.66 -6.44 17.85
N ILE A 15 -12.73 -5.15 17.58
CA ILE A 15 -11.54 -4.29 17.43
C ILE A 15 -10.78 -4.23 18.76
N ALA A 16 -11.47 -3.98 19.88
CA ALA A 16 -10.85 -3.94 21.21
C ALA A 16 -10.18 -5.27 21.58
N GLU A 17 -10.84 -6.40 21.31
CA GLU A 17 -10.30 -7.75 21.53
C GLU A 17 -9.12 -8.07 20.61
N SER A 18 -9.04 -7.45 19.44
CA SER A 18 -7.91 -7.63 18.52
C SER A 18 -6.62 -6.96 19.00
N VAL A 19 -6.69 -5.96 19.88
CA VAL A 19 -5.52 -5.22 20.39
C VAL A 19 -4.52 -6.15 21.12
N PRO A 20 -4.92 -6.93 22.16
CA PRO A 20 -3.99 -7.83 22.84
C PRO A 20 -3.55 -9.02 21.98
N LEU A 21 -4.31 -9.37 20.93
CA LEU A 21 -3.89 -10.39 19.96
C LEU A 21 -2.79 -9.88 19.03
N GLY A 22 -2.80 -8.59 18.71
CA GLY A 22 -1.78 -7.90 17.93
C GLY A 22 -1.43 -8.65 16.65
N GLN A 23 -0.16 -9.01 16.50
CA GLN A 23 0.37 -9.63 15.28
C GLN A 23 0.19 -11.16 15.22
N ARG A 24 -0.42 -11.78 16.23
CA ARG A 24 -0.70 -13.24 16.23
C ARG A 24 -1.73 -13.63 15.17
N VAL A 25 -2.60 -12.69 14.80
CA VAL A 25 -3.58 -12.83 13.72
C VAL A 25 -3.21 -11.83 12.63
N ARG A 26 -3.09 -12.32 11.40
CA ARG A 26 -2.67 -11.47 10.28
C ARG A 26 -3.75 -10.48 9.86
N TRP A 27 -5.00 -10.93 9.82
CA TRP A 27 -6.16 -10.13 9.45
C TRP A 27 -7.36 -10.53 10.28
N PHE A 28 -8.06 -9.53 10.80
CA PHE A 28 -9.40 -9.64 11.35
C PHE A 28 -10.39 -9.09 10.32
N THR A 29 -11.60 -9.62 10.28
CA THR A 29 -12.64 -9.17 9.36
C THR A 29 -14.01 -9.18 10.02
N ALA A 30 -14.88 -8.27 9.58
CA ALA A 30 -16.28 -8.23 9.97
C ALA A 30 -17.14 -7.80 8.78
N GLN A 31 -18.26 -8.49 8.57
CA GLN A 31 -19.27 -8.10 7.58
C GLN A 31 -20.26 -7.12 8.20
N LEU A 32 -20.58 -6.05 7.47
CA LEU A 32 -21.52 -5.00 7.83
C LEU A 32 -22.74 -5.02 6.90
N GLY A 33 -23.92 -4.84 7.50
CA GLY A 33 -25.20 -4.78 6.82
C GLY A 33 -25.54 -3.41 6.24
N LYS A 34 -24.94 -2.34 6.78
CA LYS A 34 -25.24 -0.95 6.41
C LYS A 34 -23.98 -0.21 6.00
N LEU A 35 -24.08 0.60 4.95
CA LEU A 35 -22.98 1.43 4.47
C LEU A 35 -22.50 2.43 5.54
N GLY A 36 -23.42 3.08 6.26
CA GLY A 36 -23.08 4.02 7.32
C GLY A 36 -22.30 3.40 8.50
N SER A 37 -22.42 2.08 8.70
CA SER A 37 -21.63 1.37 9.70
C SER A 37 -20.15 1.32 9.35
N VAL A 38 -19.79 1.36 8.06
CA VAL A 38 -18.40 1.35 7.59
C VAL A 38 -17.65 2.56 8.14
N ALA A 39 -18.17 3.77 7.96
CA ALA A 39 -17.55 5.00 8.44
C ALA A 39 -17.33 4.98 9.96
N THR A 40 -18.33 4.49 10.71
CA THR A 40 -18.25 4.36 12.17
C THR A 40 -17.14 3.39 12.59
N VAL A 41 -17.07 2.23 11.94
CA VAL A 41 -16.05 1.21 12.23
C VAL A 41 -14.66 1.69 11.83
N VAL A 42 -14.50 2.36 10.68
CA VAL A 42 -13.22 2.92 10.25
C VAL A 42 -12.73 4.01 11.21
N LYS A 43 -13.63 4.83 11.75
CA LYS A 43 -13.30 5.80 12.80
C LYS A 43 -12.74 5.10 14.04
N GLU A 44 -13.41 4.05 14.52
CA GLU A 44 -12.94 3.26 15.68
C GLU A 44 -11.55 2.65 15.42
N LEU A 45 -11.32 2.08 14.23
CA LEU A 45 -10.01 1.56 13.84
C LEU A 45 -8.92 2.64 13.94
N LYS A 46 -9.19 3.84 13.41
CA LYS A 46 -8.24 4.96 13.47
C LYS A 46 -7.99 5.41 14.91
N GLU A 47 -9.03 5.52 15.73
CA GLU A 47 -8.93 5.88 17.16
C GLU A 47 -8.11 4.86 17.96
N LYS A 48 -8.16 3.58 17.60
CA LYS A 48 -7.33 2.51 18.18
C LYS A 48 -5.93 2.41 17.58
N GLY A 49 -5.57 3.29 16.64
CA GLY A 49 -4.23 3.35 16.05
C GLY A 49 -3.98 2.31 14.94
N VAL A 50 -5.03 1.70 14.38
CA VAL A 50 -4.89 0.80 13.23
C VAL A 50 -4.50 1.61 12.00
N LYS A 51 -3.35 1.26 11.40
CA LYS A 51 -2.82 1.92 10.19
C LYS A 51 -3.09 1.12 8.89
N ASN A 52 -3.61 -0.09 9.01
CA ASN A 52 -3.80 -1.01 7.90
C ASN A 52 -5.19 -1.66 7.97
N TRP A 53 -6.08 -1.19 7.11
CA TRP A 53 -7.44 -1.73 6.96
C TRP A 53 -7.79 -1.91 5.49
N ALA A 54 -8.90 -2.59 5.24
CA ALA A 54 -9.45 -2.86 3.93
C ALA A 54 -10.98 -2.74 3.99
N VAL A 55 -11.59 -2.26 2.91
CA VAL A 55 -13.05 -2.20 2.78
C VAL A 55 -13.45 -2.83 1.44
N GLY A 56 -14.27 -3.88 1.51
CA GLY A 56 -14.83 -4.59 0.37
C GLY A 56 -16.36 -4.53 0.34
N GLU A 57 -16.93 -4.82 -0.82
CA GLU A 57 -18.38 -4.97 -1.03
C GLU A 57 -18.69 -6.38 -1.52
N LEU A 58 -19.74 -6.98 -0.97
CA LEU A 58 -20.31 -8.25 -1.42
C LEU A 58 -21.69 -7.95 -2.03
N VAL A 59 -21.89 -8.35 -3.27
CA VAL A 59 -23.14 -8.13 -4.01
C VAL A 59 -23.74 -9.47 -4.39
N GLN A 60 -24.94 -9.75 -3.89
CA GLN A 60 -25.72 -10.93 -4.25
C GLN A 60 -27.11 -10.48 -4.70
N GLY A 61 -27.28 -10.37 -6.02
CA GLY A 61 -28.48 -9.78 -6.63
C GLY A 61 -28.68 -8.34 -6.17
N ARG A 62 -29.80 -8.05 -5.51
CA ARG A 62 -30.12 -6.72 -4.96
C ARG A 62 -29.48 -6.47 -3.59
N THR A 63 -29.00 -7.52 -2.92
CA THR A 63 -28.47 -7.41 -1.57
C THR A 63 -27.01 -7.01 -1.62
N LYS A 64 -26.70 -5.84 -1.03
CA LYS A 64 -25.33 -5.39 -0.79
C LYS A 64 -24.94 -5.57 0.68
N ARG A 65 -23.71 -5.98 0.91
CA ARG A 65 -23.05 -6.02 2.22
C ARG A 65 -21.65 -5.46 2.07
N TRP A 66 -21.11 -4.94 3.16
CA TRP A 66 -19.72 -4.46 3.20
C TRP A 66 -18.90 -5.37 4.09
N VAL A 67 -17.60 -5.40 3.88
CA VAL A 67 -16.66 -6.10 4.74
C VAL A 67 -15.57 -5.12 5.11
N VAL A 68 -15.32 -4.97 6.41
CA VAL A 68 -14.15 -4.25 6.91
C VAL A 68 -13.16 -5.29 7.42
N GLY A 69 -11.93 -5.21 6.92
CA GLY A 69 -10.80 -5.98 7.42
C GLY A 69 -9.76 -5.08 8.05
N TRP A 70 -9.04 -5.53 9.08
CA TRP A 70 -7.94 -4.80 9.66
C TRP A 70 -6.79 -5.69 10.10
N SER A 71 -5.61 -5.07 10.22
CA SER A 71 -4.38 -5.74 10.56
C SER A 71 -3.50 -4.88 11.45
N TRP A 72 -2.83 -5.52 12.42
CA TRP A 72 -1.78 -4.92 13.25
C TRP A 72 -0.38 -5.12 12.67
N VAL A 73 -0.28 -5.74 11.48
CA VAL A 73 0.98 -5.88 10.74
C VAL A 73 1.01 -4.94 9.53
N GLY A 74 2.22 -4.54 9.13
CA GLY A 74 2.43 -3.61 8.02
C GLY A 74 2.24 -4.20 6.62
N TRP A 75 1.87 -5.48 6.48
CA TRP A 75 1.67 -6.11 5.17
C TRP A 75 0.39 -5.60 4.50
N ARG A 76 0.53 -4.90 3.38
CA ARG A 76 -0.58 -4.26 2.67
C ARG A 76 -1.24 -5.24 1.68
N PRO A 77 -2.58 -5.29 1.61
CA PRO A 77 -3.26 -5.99 0.53
C PRO A 77 -3.09 -5.23 -0.80
N ALA A 78 -3.42 -5.88 -1.92
CA ALA A 78 -3.53 -5.19 -3.21
C ALA A 78 -4.63 -4.12 -3.15
N VAL A 79 -4.48 -3.03 -3.92
CA VAL A 79 -5.46 -1.91 -3.91
C VAL A 79 -6.87 -2.39 -4.20
N ARG A 80 -7.05 -3.30 -5.18
CA ARG A 80 -8.35 -3.89 -5.51
C ARG A 80 -9.05 -4.61 -4.34
N VAL A 81 -8.27 -5.12 -3.39
CA VAL A 81 -8.78 -5.81 -2.18
C VAL A 81 -9.00 -4.78 -1.07
N ALA A 82 -8.04 -3.88 -0.87
CA ALA A 82 -8.07 -2.86 0.18
C ALA A 82 -9.19 -1.82 -0.03
N ARG A 83 -9.49 -1.50 -1.29
CA ARG A 83 -10.42 -0.45 -1.72
C ARG A 83 -11.49 -1.00 -2.65
N GLY A 84 -11.96 -2.22 -2.41
CA GLY A 84 -12.90 -2.94 -3.27
C GLY A 84 -14.37 -2.53 -3.13
N ALA A 85 -14.72 -1.71 -2.15
CA ALA A 85 -16.10 -1.27 -1.92
C ALA A 85 -16.47 -0.03 -2.75
N VAL A 86 -17.41 -0.20 -3.68
CA VAL A 86 -17.94 0.88 -4.52
C VAL A 86 -18.92 1.73 -3.71
N GLY A 87 -18.77 3.06 -3.76
CA GLY A 87 -19.68 3.99 -3.07
C GLY A 87 -19.34 4.28 -1.60
N VAL A 88 -18.27 3.70 -1.07
CA VAL A 88 -17.67 4.13 0.21
C VAL A 88 -16.90 5.43 0.00
N ALA A 89 -17.02 6.37 0.93
CA ALA A 89 -16.33 7.65 0.86
C ALA A 89 -14.80 7.46 0.86
N GLY A 90 -14.08 8.26 0.08
CA GLY A 90 -12.62 8.13 -0.07
C GLY A 90 -11.84 8.22 1.24
N GLY A 91 -12.34 8.97 2.23
CA GLY A 91 -11.73 9.11 3.55
C GLY A 91 -11.88 7.88 4.46
N ASP A 92 -12.81 6.98 4.14
CA ASP A 92 -13.01 5.72 4.87
C ASP A 92 -12.20 4.56 4.24
N LEU A 93 -11.68 4.77 3.03
CA LEU A 93 -10.80 3.81 2.37
C LEU A 93 -9.34 4.00 2.83
N PRO A 94 -8.57 2.90 2.95
CA PRO A 94 -7.16 2.97 3.31
C PRO A 94 -6.35 3.67 2.22
N PHE A 95 -5.24 4.32 2.58
CA PHE A 95 -4.32 4.91 1.61
C PHE A 95 -3.97 3.90 0.49
N PRO A 96 -3.99 4.28 -0.80
CA PRO A 96 -3.71 3.36 -1.91
C PRO A 96 -2.32 2.72 -1.79
N SER A 97 -2.26 1.39 -1.79
CA SER A 97 -1.01 0.63 -1.79
C SER A 97 -0.35 0.50 -3.17
N GLU A 98 -0.83 1.22 -4.18
CA GLU A 98 -0.26 1.24 -5.54
C GLU A 98 -0.31 2.66 -6.09
N ALA A 99 0.76 3.09 -6.76
CA ALA A 99 0.86 4.40 -7.39
C ALA A 99 1.64 4.29 -8.71
N VAL A 100 1.19 5.03 -9.72
CA VAL A 100 1.98 5.28 -10.93
C VAL A 100 3.04 6.32 -10.56
N ALA A 101 4.31 5.91 -10.52
CA ALA A 101 5.41 6.80 -10.17
C ALA A 101 5.73 7.77 -11.33
N VAL A 102 5.75 7.27 -12.57
CA VAL A 102 6.07 8.07 -13.76
C VAL A 102 5.56 7.39 -15.04
N LYS A 103 5.31 8.21 -16.08
CA LYS A 103 5.12 7.80 -17.48
C LYS A 103 6.12 8.57 -18.34
N VAL A 104 6.91 7.88 -19.15
CA VAL A 104 7.94 8.49 -20.01
C VAL A 104 7.87 7.94 -21.43
N ALA A 105 8.26 8.74 -22.42
CA ALA A 105 8.43 8.30 -23.81
C ALA A 105 9.84 7.72 -24.02
N VAL A 106 10.17 6.70 -23.24
CA VAL A 106 11.43 5.93 -23.29
C VAL A 106 11.05 4.45 -23.33
N ASP A 107 11.83 3.64 -24.01
CA ASP A 107 11.61 2.20 -24.12
C ASP A 107 11.67 1.48 -22.76
N GLU A 108 11.04 0.31 -22.69
CA GLU A 108 10.87 -0.43 -21.44
C GLU A 108 12.21 -0.90 -20.84
N GLU A 109 13.14 -1.32 -21.71
CA GLU A 109 14.44 -1.86 -21.33
C GLU A 109 15.29 -0.79 -20.64
N GLU A 110 15.40 0.40 -21.24
CA GLU A 110 16.14 1.52 -20.65
C GLU A 110 15.50 2.01 -19.35
N VAL A 111 14.16 2.06 -19.26
CA VAL A 111 13.48 2.41 -17.99
C VAL A 111 13.71 1.34 -16.93
N GLY A 112 13.67 0.06 -17.30
CA GLY A 112 13.99 -1.07 -16.43
C GLY A 112 15.39 -0.95 -15.83
N ARG A 113 16.39 -0.68 -16.68
CA ARG A 113 17.78 -0.44 -16.25
C ARG A 113 17.89 0.71 -15.27
N ARG A 114 17.25 1.86 -15.56
CA ARG A 114 17.24 3.04 -14.65
C ARG A 114 16.61 2.72 -13.30
N VAL A 115 15.52 1.94 -13.28
CA VAL A 115 14.86 1.51 -12.04
C VAL A 115 15.76 0.58 -11.24
N ASP A 116 16.34 -0.44 -11.88
CA ASP A 116 17.20 -1.41 -11.23
C ASP A 116 18.45 -0.75 -10.60
N GLU A 117 19.15 0.10 -11.36
CA GLU A 117 20.29 0.89 -10.86
C GLU A 117 19.89 1.79 -9.68
N ALA A 118 18.74 2.46 -9.77
CA ALA A 118 18.25 3.33 -8.72
C ALA A 118 17.97 2.58 -7.41
N VAL A 119 17.37 1.38 -7.50
CA VAL A 119 17.02 0.57 -6.33
C VAL A 119 18.23 -0.14 -5.75
N LYS A 120 19.13 -0.69 -6.57
CA LYS A 120 20.42 -1.25 -6.13
C LYS A 120 21.20 -0.25 -5.26
N GLY A 121 21.16 1.04 -5.62
CA GLY A 121 21.81 2.11 -4.87
C GLY A 121 21.23 2.42 -3.47
N LEU A 122 20.06 1.88 -3.10
CA LEU A 122 19.42 2.13 -1.80
C LEU A 122 19.97 1.28 -0.66
N GLY A 123 20.61 0.15 -1.00
CA GLY A 123 20.90 -0.95 -0.08
C GLY A 123 19.63 -1.72 0.32
N GLY A 124 19.79 -2.93 0.88
CA GLY A 124 18.68 -3.81 1.26
C GLY A 124 18.56 -5.03 0.36
N LYS A 125 17.41 -5.72 0.42
CA LYS A 125 17.13 -6.90 -0.41
C LYS A 125 16.40 -6.45 -1.66
N TRP A 126 16.93 -6.80 -2.82
CA TRP A 126 16.36 -6.46 -4.11
C TRP A 126 16.51 -7.64 -5.06
N LYS A 127 15.41 -7.99 -5.74
CA LYS A 127 15.40 -8.95 -6.84
C LYS A 127 14.69 -8.29 -8.01
N TRP A 128 15.38 -8.18 -9.12
CA TRP A 128 14.87 -7.68 -10.39
C TRP A 128 14.74 -8.83 -11.38
N ASP A 129 13.67 -8.82 -12.15
CA ASP A 129 13.37 -9.73 -13.24
C ASP A 129 13.27 -8.90 -14.52
N GLU A 130 14.31 -8.98 -15.36
CA GLU A 130 14.45 -8.17 -16.58
C GLU A 130 13.42 -8.59 -17.63
N ASP A 131 13.12 -9.88 -17.73
CA ASP A 131 12.20 -10.43 -18.72
C ASP A 131 10.75 -9.99 -18.48
N ASP A 132 10.36 -9.89 -17.21
CA ASP A 132 9.01 -9.49 -16.81
C ASP A 132 8.86 -7.99 -16.49
N GLY A 133 9.98 -7.22 -16.45
CA GLY A 133 9.97 -5.83 -16.00
C GLY A 133 9.52 -5.67 -14.53
N VAL A 134 9.76 -6.68 -13.68
CA VAL A 134 9.26 -6.72 -12.29
C VAL A 134 10.39 -6.79 -11.28
N GLY A 135 10.29 -5.94 -10.27
CA GLY A 135 11.22 -5.94 -9.15
C GLY A 135 10.55 -6.03 -7.80
N VAL A 136 11.13 -6.77 -6.85
CA VAL A 136 10.67 -6.84 -5.45
C VAL A 136 11.80 -6.46 -4.52
N GLY A 137 11.53 -5.49 -3.64
CA GLY A 137 12.53 -4.91 -2.75
C GLY A 137 12.06 -4.76 -1.31
N PHE A 138 13.02 -4.84 -0.40
CA PHE A 138 12.87 -4.55 1.02
C PHE A 138 14.04 -3.74 1.54
N VAL A 139 13.74 -2.69 2.28
CA VAL A 139 14.72 -1.80 2.90
C VAL A 139 14.38 -1.59 4.37
N ALA A 140 15.43 -1.56 5.20
CA ALA A 140 15.30 -1.44 6.66
C ALA A 140 14.81 -0.05 7.09
N ARG A 141 15.20 0.99 6.34
CA ARG A 141 14.90 2.39 6.67
C ARG A 141 14.92 3.27 5.42
N ASN A 142 14.41 4.49 5.57
CA ASN A 142 14.53 5.54 4.57
C ASN A 142 16.02 5.88 4.33
N THR A 143 16.55 5.58 3.15
CA THR A 143 17.92 5.95 2.73
C THR A 143 17.95 6.97 1.58
N TRP A 144 16.78 7.27 1.00
CA TRP A 144 16.67 8.05 -0.24
C TRP A 144 16.24 9.50 -0.06
N SER A 145 15.56 9.85 1.04
CA SER A 145 15.12 11.22 1.28
C SER A 145 16.30 12.15 1.59
N ARG A 146 16.15 13.45 1.27
CA ARG A 146 17.15 14.48 1.62
C ARG A 146 17.40 14.54 3.13
N ALA A 147 16.35 14.34 3.94
CA ALA A 147 16.45 14.29 5.40
C ALA A 147 17.24 13.06 5.88
N ALA A 148 17.00 11.89 5.26
CA ALA A 148 17.72 10.65 5.59
C ALA A 148 19.22 10.75 5.30
N ARG A 149 19.62 11.36 4.18
CA ARG A 149 21.04 11.52 3.82
C ARG A 149 21.82 12.45 4.76
N ARG A 150 21.13 13.39 5.44
CA ARG A 150 21.74 14.32 6.41
C ARG A 150 21.93 13.69 7.80
N LYS A 151 21.08 12.74 8.20
CA LYS A 151 21.29 11.93 9.40
C LYS A 151 22.32 10.85 9.06
N GLY A 152 23.58 11.07 9.43
CA GLY A 152 24.67 10.10 9.26
C GLY A 152 24.33 8.70 9.79
N ARG A 153 25.14 7.70 9.41
CA ARG A 153 24.99 6.25 9.67
C ARG A 153 24.86 5.80 11.14
N GLY A 154 24.64 6.68 12.11
CA GLY A 154 24.43 6.37 13.52
C GLY A 154 22.95 6.44 13.92
N ALA A 155 22.22 5.35 13.75
CA ALA A 155 21.00 5.07 14.49
C ALA A 155 20.89 3.54 14.58
N GLU A 156 20.65 3.04 15.79
CA GLU A 156 20.62 1.65 16.21
C GLU A 156 20.09 0.69 15.13
N GLU A 157 20.72 -0.48 15.01
CA GLU A 157 20.26 -1.59 14.19
C GLU A 157 18.85 -2.03 14.66
N GLU A 158 17.81 -1.39 14.13
CA GLU A 158 16.47 -1.93 14.23
C GLU A 158 16.46 -3.29 13.53
N LYS A 159 16.17 -4.35 14.29
CA LYS A 159 16.17 -5.78 13.92
C LYS A 159 15.32 -6.17 12.70
N ASN A 160 14.69 -5.22 11.99
CA ASN A 160 13.80 -5.51 10.89
C ASN A 160 14.35 -4.91 9.57
N GLU A 161 15.27 -5.64 8.94
CA GLU A 161 15.80 -5.34 7.61
C GLU A 161 14.72 -5.15 6.52
N MET A 162 13.48 -5.52 6.80
CA MET A 162 12.33 -5.51 5.90
C MET A 162 11.21 -4.60 6.42
N ALA A 163 11.51 -3.41 6.94
CA ALA A 163 10.49 -2.47 7.44
C ALA A 163 9.64 -1.88 6.31
N PHE A 164 10.26 -1.52 5.18
CA PHE A 164 9.59 -1.01 3.99
C PHE A 164 9.76 -1.99 2.83
N GLY A 165 8.65 -2.52 2.32
CA GLY A 165 8.62 -3.49 1.22
C GLY A 165 7.83 -2.94 0.04
N PHE A 166 8.34 -3.17 -1.17
CA PHE A 166 7.73 -2.68 -2.39
C PHE A 166 7.89 -3.67 -3.54
N ARG A 167 7.03 -3.53 -4.54
CA ARG A 167 7.18 -4.15 -5.85
C ARG A 167 7.07 -3.06 -6.91
N ILE A 168 7.94 -3.11 -7.90
CA ILE A 168 7.92 -2.19 -9.05
C ILE A 168 7.55 -3.01 -10.28
N TYR A 169 6.71 -2.42 -11.11
CA TYR A 169 6.37 -2.90 -12.44
C TYR A 169 6.79 -1.82 -13.42
N VAL A 170 7.59 -2.19 -14.40
CA VAL A 170 7.88 -1.39 -15.59
C VAL A 170 7.09 -2.05 -16.72
N ARG A 171 6.33 -1.27 -17.49
CA ARG A 171 5.48 -1.82 -18.55
C ARG A 171 5.30 -0.81 -19.67
N GLU A 172 5.32 -1.29 -20.91
CA GLU A 172 4.84 -0.52 -22.04
C GLU A 172 3.36 -0.14 -21.87
N VAL A 173 3.06 1.09 -22.26
CA VAL A 173 1.71 1.62 -22.36
C VAL A 173 1.57 2.21 -23.76
N SER A 174 0.58 1.69 -24.48
CA SER A 174 0.19 2.22 -25.78
C SER A 174 -0.19 3.70 -25.66
N GLY A 175 0.26 4.48 -26.63
CA GLY A 175 -0.12 5.88 -26.75
C GLY A 175 -1.63 6.03 -26.91
N ASP A 176 -2.20 7.03 -26.24
CA ASP A 176 -3.59 7.42 -26.44
C ASP A 176 -3.65 8.52 -27.50
N GLY A 177 -4.22 8.22 -28.66
CA GLY A 177 -4.31 9.13 -29.81
C GLY A 177 -2.94 9.47 -30.43
N ASP A 178 -2.58 10.75 -30.42
CA ASP A 178 -1.37 11.32 -31.07
C ASP A 178 -0.10 11.21 -30.19
N LYS A 179 -0.18 10.54 -29.03
CA LYS A 179 0.98 10.32 -28.14
C LYS A 179 1.74 9.09 -28.60
N SER A 180 3.06 9.17 -28.65
CA SER A 180 3.91 7.99 -28.85
C SER A 180 3.70 6.98 -27.71
N ALA A 181 3.87 5.69 -28.03
CA ALA A 181 4.01 4.66 -27.00
C ALA A 181 5.09 5.07 -25.99
N GLY A 182 4.89 4.69 -24.73
CA GLY A 182 5.82 5.00 -23.68
C GLY A 182 5.79 3.96 -22.58
N THR A 183 6.60 4.15 -21.56
CA THR A 183 6.75 3.22 -20.45
C THR A 183 6.18 3.83 -19.19
N GLU A 184 5.39 3.04 -18.46
CA GLU A 184 4.85 3.39 -17.15
C GLU A 184 5.56 2.60 -16.05
N VAL A 185 5.96 3.30 -14.99
CA VAL A 185 6.49 2.67 -13.78
C VAL A 185 5.44 2.72 -12.68
N VAL A 186 4.98 1.56 -12.23
CA VAL A 186 4.02 1.39 -11.15
C VAL A 186 4.71 0.83 -9.91
N VAL A 187 4.55 1.49 -8.78
CA VAL A 187 5.08 1.03 -7.50
C VAL A 187 3.92 0.55 -6.62
N ARG A 188 4.04 -0.68 -6.14
CA ARG A 188 3.16 -1.29 -5.16
C ARG A 188 3.82 -1.34 -3.78
N TRP A 189 3.19 -0.72 -2.79
CA TRP A 189 3.54 -0.80 -1.38
C TRP A 189 3.15 -2.17 -0.80
N LEU A 190 4.13 -3.02 -0.51
CA LEU A 190 3.90 -4.35 0.07
C LEU A 190 3.92 -4.33 1.60
N LYS A 191 4.82 -3.55 2.19
CA LYS A 191 5.00 -3.50 3.64
C LYS A 191 5.39 -2.11 4.12
N GLY A 192 4.76 -1.66 5.20
CA GLY A 192 5.05 -0.40 5.88
C GLY A 192 3.77 0.31 6.34
N ASP A 193 3.93 1.31 7.19
CA ASP A 193 2.82 2.03 7.82
C ASP A 193 2.80 3.54 7.53
N ASP A 194 3.89 4.12 7.04
CA ASP A 194 4.04 5.53 6.67
C ASP A 194 3.78 5.78 5.17
N SER A 195 2.67 6.42 4.85
CA SER A 195 2.30 6.78 3.46
C SER A 195 3.19 7.88 2.89
N VAL A 196 3.66 8.83 3.72
CA VAL A 196 4.56 9.91 3.28
C VAL A 196 5.89 9.34 2.85
N LEU A 197 6.38 8.32 3.55
CA LEU A 197 7.58 7.57 3.15
C LEU A 197 7.38 6.89 1.80
N PHE A 198 6.22 6.26 1.57
CA PHE A 198 5.89 5.62 0.29
C PHE A 198 5.82 6.64 -0.85
N GLU A 199 5.14 7.77 -0.67
CA GLU A 199 5.07 8.84 -1.67
C GLU A 199 6.46 9.41 -1.99
N SER A 200 7.30 9.58 -0.96
CA SER A 200 8.69 10.01 -1.12
C SER A 200 9.51 9.01 -1.96
N PHE A 201 9.28 7.72 -1.77
CA PHE A 201 9.90 6.65 -2.57
C PHE A 201 9.47 6.72 -4.03
N CYS A 202 8.16 6.82 -4.31
CA CYS A 202 7.64 7.01 -5.66
C CYS A 202 8.25 8.26 -6.34
N GLY A 203 8.34 9.38 -5.61
CA GLY A 203 8.98 10.59 -6.11
C GLY A 203 10.49 10.45 -6.36
N MET A 204 11.18 9.57 -5.64
CA MET A 204 12.59 9.26 -5.91
C MET A 204 12.74 8.45 -7.20
N ILE A 205 11.93 7.40 -7.37
CA ILE A 205 11.92 6.59 -8.60
C ILE A 205 11.62 7.47 -9.81
N LYS A 206 10.58 8.32 -9.72
CA LYS A 206 10.26 9.31 -10.77
C LYS A 206 11.49 10.11 -11.20
N ARG A 207 12.17 10.77 -10.25
CA ARG A 207 13.36 11.58 -10.55
C ARG A 207 14.50 10.78 -11.16
N LYS A 208 14.65 9.51 -10.81
CA LYS A 208 15.71 8.65 -11.33
C LYS A 208 15.43 8.16 -12.75
N VAL A 209 14.17 7.93 -13.07
CA VAL A 209 13.74 7.55 -14.42
C VAL A 209 13.75 8.76 -15.36
N GLU A 210 13.30 9.93 -14.91
CA GLU A 210 13.26 11.17 -15.72
C GLU A 210 14.64 11.82 -15.91
N ALA A 211 15.58 11.62 -14.98
CA ALA A 211 16.90 12.24 -15.07
C ALA A 211 17.80 11.44 -16.03
N GLN A 212 17.64 11.68 -17.33
CA GLN A 212 18.67 11.57 -18.37
C GLN A 212 18.12 12.05 -19.70
#